data_AF-A0A1A6C291-F1
#
_entry.id   AF-A0A1A6C291-F1
#
_cell.length_a   1.000
_cell.length_b   1.000
_cell.length_c   1.000
_cell.angle_alpha   90.00
_cell.angle_beta   90.00
_cell.angle_gamma   90.00
#
_symmetry.space_group_name_H-M   'P 1'
#
loop_
_entity.id
_entity.type
_entity.pdbx_description
1 polymer ?
#
loop_
_entity_poly.entity_id
_entity_poly.type
_entity_poly.pdbx_seq_one_letter_code
_entity_poly.pdbx_strand_id
1 'polypeptide(L)'
;MSALVTLLATLCFAYAAGIFTVLSMIEKPIWPLLQDPADEHVRTATVRRIHAQLRELLPLLPPTMKTVMGAGAVLLATQAWLQAFDGITIATLAVFVLGMLYILRRLQPRIRAVAALDSAGDATRLRIATGELAALHRAGLAVAASVLALQIALVATI
;
A
#
# COMPACT_ATOMS: atom_id res chain seq x y z
N MET A 1 1.15 -28.43 8.01
CA MET A 1 0.12 -27.41 7.71
C MET A 1 0.63 -26.00 7.98
N SER A 2 1.30 -25.74 9.12
CA SER A 2 1.91 -24.44 9.44
C SER A 2 2.83 -23.90 8.35
N ALA A 3 3.77 -24.70 7.84
CA ALA A 3 4.69 -24.29 6.77
C ALA A 3 3.99 -23.82 5.48
N LEU A 4 2.92 -24.52 5.06
CA LEU A 4 2.13 -24.12 3.89
C LEU A 4 1.44 -22.76 4.12
N VAL A 5 0.87 -22.55 5.30
CA VAL A 5 0.23 -21.26 5.64
C VAL A 5 1.27 -20.12 5.63
N THR A 6 2.46 -20.34 6.21
CA THR A 6 3.54 -19.35 6.19
C THR A 6 3.99 -19.02 4.77
N LEU A 7 4.15 -20.04 3.90
CA LEU A 7 4.52 -19.82 2.50
C LEU A 7 3.44 -19.05 1.74
N LEU A 8 2.16 -19.39 1.93
CA LEU A 8 1.04 -18.68 1.31
C LEU A 8 0.95 -17.23 1.81
N ALA A 9 1.16 -16.99 3.11
CA ALA A 9 1.21 -15.65 3.67
C ALA A 9 2.37 -14.85 3.05
N THR A 10 3.56 -15.45 2.99
CA THR A 10 4.75 -14.85 2.37
C THR A 10 4.50 -14.48 0.91
N LEU A 11 3.93 -15.39 0.11
CA LEU A 11 3.59 -15.13 -1.29
C LEU A 11 2.55 -14.03 -1.44
N CYS A 12 1.54 -14.01 -0.57
CA CYS A 12 0.50 -12.98 -0.56
C CYS A 12 1.09 -11.58 -0.32
N PHE A 13 1.96 -11.44 0.68
CA PHE A 13 2.62 -10.16 0.99
C PHE A 13 3.72 -9.79 -0.02
N ALA A 14 4.38 -10.77 -0.64
CA ALA A 14 5.30 -10.53 -1.76
C ALA A 14 4.56 -9.96 -2.97
N TYR A 15 3.39 -10.52 -3.31
CA TYR A 15 2.54 -10.01 -4.37
C TYR A 15 2.05 -8.58 -4.08
N ALA A 16 1.59 -8.33 -2.85
CA ALA A 16 1.20 -6.99 -2.42
C ALA A 16 2.34 -5.97 -2.52
N ALA A 17 3.53 -6.32 -2.01
CA ALA A 17 4.71 -5.47 -2.09
C ALA A 17 5.12 -5.21 -3.55
N GLY A 18 4.99 -6.20 -4.44
CA GLY A 18 5.22 -6.04 -5.88
C GLY A 18 4.29 -5.01 -6.50
N ILE A 19 2.98 -5.08 -6.24
CA ILE A 19 2.00 -4.11 -6.74
C ILE A 19 2.33 -2.68 -6.27
N PHE A 20 2.58 -2.51 -4.97
CA PHE A 20 2.94 -1.21 -4.43
C PHE A 20 4.29 -0.69 -4.94
N THR A 21 5.23 -1.58 -5.27
CA THR A 21 6.50 -1.20 -5.89
C THR A 21 6.27 -0.65 -7.29
N VAL A 22 5.45 -1.31 -8.11
CA VAL A 22 5.10 -0.82 -9.45
C VAL A 22 4.43 0.55 -9.38
N LEU A 23 3.47 0.73 -8.45
CA LEU A 23 2.84 2.04 -8.21
C LEU A 23 3.88 3.09 -7.80
N SER A 24 4.75 2.74 -6.87
CA SER A 24 5.80 3.64 -6.40
C SER A 24 6.77 4.04 -7.52
N MET A 25 7.00 3.19 -8.52
CA MET A 25 7.82 3.53 -9.69
C MET A 25 7.11 4.52 -10.62
N ILE A 26 5.81 4.32 -10.85
CA ILE A 26 4.97 5.26 -11.64
C ILE A 26 4.94 6.63 -10.95
N GLU A 27 4.88 6.65 -9.63
CA GLU A 27 4.78 7.87 -8.81
C GLU A 27 6.11 8.54 -8.51
N LYS A 28 7.24 7.91 -8.84
CA LYS A 28 8.58 8.47 -8.61
C LYS A 28 8.74 9.93 -9.08
N PRO A 29 8.21 10.37 -10.23
CA PRO A 29 8.35 11.75 -10.70
C PRO A 29 7.60 12.79 -9.86
N ILE A 30 6.62 12.38 -9.05
CA ILE A 30 5.84 13.28 -8.18
C ILE A 30 6.22 13.15 -6.71
N TRP A 31 7.27 12.39 -6.39
CA TRP A 31 7.74 12.28 -5.01
C TRP A 31 8.07 13.61 -4.32
N PRO A 32 8.60 14.65 -5.01
CA PRO A 32 8.81 15.93 -4.35
C PRO A 32 7.49 16.53 -3.79
N LEU A 33 6.35 16.24 -4.44
CA LEU A 33 5.01 16.66 -3.98
C LEU A 33 4.56 15.99 -2.68
N LEU A 34 5.24 14.93 -2.23
CA LEU A 34 4.99 14.30 -0.94
C LEU A 34 5.40 15.21 0.23
N GLN A 35 6.42 16.04 0.01
CA GLN A 35 6.99 16.93 1.02
C GLN A 35 6.46 18.35 0.84
N ASP A 36 6.45 18.84 -0.40
CA ASP A 36 5.95 20.17 -0.74
C ASP A 36 4.99 20.10 -1.94
N PRO A 37 3.67 20.25 -1.72
CA PRO A 37 2.70 20.29 -2.81
C PRO A 37 2.93 21.43 -3.81
N ALA A 38 3.62 22.50 -3.40
CA ALA A 38 3.92 23.67 -4.24
C ALA A 38 5.24 23.54 -5.03
N ASP A 39 5.95 22.41 -4.93
CA ASP A 39 7.28 22.27 -5.53
C ASP A 39 7.32 22.55 -7.05
N GLU A 40 7.93 23.66 -7.43
CA GLU A 40 7.99 24.15 -8.81
C GLU A 40 8.76 23.22 -9.77
N HIS A 41 9.62 22.34 -9.24
CA HIS A 41 10.37 21.38 -10.06
C HIS A 41 9.45 20.35 -10.73
N VAL A 42 8.29 20.08 -10.12
CA VAL A 42 7.31 19.17 -10.68
C VAL A 42 6.36 19.94 -11.59
N ARG A 43 6.55 19.84 -12.90
CA ARG A 43 5.66 20.47 -13.88
C ARG A 43 4.22 19.94 -13.75
N THR A 44 3.23 20.84 -13.77
CA THR A 44 1.80 20.49 -13.70
C THR A 44 1.37 19.48 -14.77
N ALA A 45 1.97 19.52 -15.96
CA ALA A 45 1.73 18.53 -17.02
C ALA A 45 2.11 17.10 -16.59
N THR A 46 3.20 16.94 -15.83
CA THR A 46 3.64 15.64 -15.27
C THR A 46 2.62 15.13 -14.26
N VAL A 47 2.13 16.02 -13.39
CA VAL A 47 1.11 15.69 -12.37
C VAL A 47 -0.19 15.24 -13.02
N ARG A 48 -0.64 15.93 -14.07
CA ARG A 48 -1.83 15.55 -14.85
C ARG A 48 -1.67 14.19 -15.51
N ARG A 49 -0.50 13.90 -16.09
CA ARG A 49 -0.21 12.59 -16.69
C ARG A 49 -0.25 11.46 -15.65
N ILE A 50 0.40 11.65 -14.50
CA ILE A 50 0.41 10.63 -13.44
C ILE A 50 -0.98 10.48 -12.82
N HIS A 51 -1.71 11.57 -12.59
CA HIS A 51 -3.09 11.50 -12.14
C HIS A 51 -3.96 10.69 -13.11
N ALA A 52 -3.84 10.91 -14.43
CA ALA A 52 -4.58 10.15 -15.43
C ALA A 52 -4.26 8.65 -15.37
N GLN A 53 -2.96 8.30 -15.26
CA GLN A 53 -2.53 6.90 -15.11
C GLN A 53 -3.08 6.28 -13.81
N LEU A 54 -3.00 6.99 -12.68
CA LEU A 54 -3.54 6.51 -11.40
C LEU A 54 -5.06 6.39 -11.45
N ARG A 55 -5.75 7.29 -12.16
CA ARG A 55 -7.21 7.26 -12.36
C ARG A 55 -7.65 6.07 -13.19
N GLU A 56 -6.86 5.65 -14.17
CA GLU A 56 -7.10 4.45 -14.95
C GLU A 56 -6.91 3.16 -14.13
N LEU A 57 -5.97 3.17 -13.18
CA LEU A 57 -5.70 2.03 -12.29
C LEU A 57 -6.63 1.96 -11.07
N LEU A 58 -7.23 3.09 -10.68
CA LEU A 58 -8.12 3.25 -9.52
C LEU A 58 -9.37 2.35 -9.50
N PRO A 59 -9.94 1.89 -10.62
CA PRO A 59 -11.03 0.91 -10.59
C PRO A 59 -10.54 -0.52 -10.27
N LEU A 60 -9.32 -0.87 -10.67
CA LEU A 60 -8.77 -2.23 -10.57
C LEU A 60 -8.01 -2.47 -9.26
N LEU A 61 -7.30 -1.45 -8.76
CA LEU A 61 -6.46 -1.56 -7.58
C LEU A 61 -7.23 -1.75 -6.26
N PRO A 62 -8.30 -0.99 -5.94
CA PRO A 62 -8.97 -1.11 -4.66
C PRO A 62 -9.62 -2.48 -4.43
N PRO A 63 -10.31 -3.12 -5.41
CA PRO A 63 -10.81 -4.48 -5.22
C PRO A 63 -9.67 -5.47 -4.98
N THR A 64 -8.63 -5.43 -5.81
CA THR A 64 -7.48 -6.35 -5.73
C THR A 64 -6.71 -6.18 -4.43
N MET A 65 -6.48 -4.95 -3.98
CA MET A 65 -5.80 -4.68 -2.71
C MET A 65 -6.65 -5.10 -1.51
N LYS A 66 -7.97 -4.89 -1.54
CA LYS A 66 -8.86 -5.35 -0.46
C LYS A 66 -8.86 -6.87 -0.36
N THR A 67 -8.92 -7.59 -1.49
CA THR A 67 -8.91 -9.05 -1.49
C THR A 67 -7.56 -9.60 -1.03
N VAL A 68 -6.45 -9.07 -1.53
CA VAL A 68 -5.09 -9.49 -1.14
C VAL A 68 -4.83 -9.20 0.35
N MET A 69 -5.14 -7.99 0.83
CA MET A 69 -4.96 -7.65 2.24
C MET A 69 -5.89 -8.45 3.16
N GLY A 70 -7.13 -8.70 2.73
CA GLY A 70 -8.08 -9.54 3.46
C GLY A 70 -7.60 -10.99 3.56
N ALA A 71 -7.13 -11.57 2.44
CA ALA A 71 -6.54 -12.90 2.43
C ALA A 71 -5.28 -12.97 3.31
N GLY A 72 -4.40 -11.97 3.23
CA GLY A 72 -3.23 -11.84 4.09
C GLY A 72 -3.60 -11.79 5.58
N ALA A 73 -4.65 -11.05 5.94
CA ALA A 73 -5.15 -10.98 7.32
C ALA A 73 -5.60 -12.35 7.85
N VAL A 74 -6.38 -13.09 7.04
CA VAL A 74 -6.85 -14.44 7.40
C VAL A 74 -5.67 -15.40 7.53
N LEU A 75 -4.70 -15.33 6.62
CA LEU A 75 -3.51 -16.18 6.64
C LEU A 75 -2.65 -15.91 7.89
N LEU A 76 -2.39 -14.64 8.23
CA LEU A 76 -1.64 -14.28 9.44
C LEU A 76 -2.36 -14.70 10.73
N ALA A 77 -3.68 -14.54 10.81
CA ALA A 77 -4.45 -14.99 11.96
C ALA A 77 -4.41 -16.52 12.10
N THR A 78 -4.55 -17.24 10.99
CA THR A 78 -4.44 -18.71 10.95
C THR A 78 -3.03 -19.15 11.35
N GLN A 79 -2.01 -18.45 10.87
CA GLN A 79 -0.61 -18.72 11.22
C GLN A 79 -0.36 -18.52 12.71
N ALA A 80 -0.85 -17.42 13.30
CA ALA A 80 -0.73 -17.13 14.73
C ALA A 80 -1.37 -18.24 15.58
N TRP A 81 -2.54 -18.73 15.16
CA TRP A 81 -3.21 -19.84 15.81
C TRP A 81 -2.40 -21.14 15.73
N LEU A 82 -1.88 -21.48 14.55
CA LEU A 82 -1.13 -22.72 14.32
C LEU A 82 0.26 -22.73 14.99
N GLN A 83 0.87 -21.57 15.20
CA GLN A 83 2.18 -21.43 15.85
C GLN A 83 2.06 -21.10 17.35
N ALA A 84 0.87 -21.28 17.93
CA ALA A 84 0.60 -21.02 19.35
C ALA A 84 1.02 -19.62 19.82
N PHE A 85 0.88 -18.63 18.95
CA PHE A 85 1.20 -17.23 19.22
C PHE A 85 2.66 -17.01 19.64
N ASP A 86 3.61 -17.58 18.89
CA ASP A 86 5.03 -17.24 19.04
C ASP A 86 5.28 -15.74 18.84
N GLY A 87 6.37 -15.24 19.43
CA GLY A 87 6.68 -13.81 19.44
C GLY A 87 6.81 -13.18 18.05
N ILE A 88 7.35 -13.92 17.06
CA ILE A 88 7.55 -13.40 15.70
C ILE A 88 6.21 -13.33 14.97
N THR A 89 5.35 -14.35 15.11
CA THR A 89 4.03 -14.31 14.48
C THR A 89 3.13 -13.24 15.11
N ILE A 90 3.18 -13.05 16.44
CA ILE A 90 2.48 -11.92 17.09
C ILE A 90 3.00 -10.59 16.55
N ALA A 91 4.33 -10.41 16.49
CA ALA A 91 4.92 -9.17 15.98
C ALA A 91 4.50 -8.89 14.53
N THR A 92 4.48 -9.93 13.69
CA THR A 92 4.03 -9.84 12.29
C THR A 92 2.57 -9.43 12.19
N LEU A 93 1.69 -10.06 12.98
CA LEU A 93 0.27 -9.72 13.02
C LEU A 93 0.05 -8.29 13.55
N ALA A 94 0.79 -7.87 14.57
CA ALA A 94 0.70 -6.53 15.13
C ALA A 94 1.14 -5.46 14.11
N VAL A 95 2.26 -5.66 13.42
CA VAL A 95 2.73 -4.76 12.36
C VAL A 95 1.68 -4.64 11.25
N PHE A 96 1.12 -5.77 10.82
CA PHE A 96 0.06 -5.79 9.81
C PHE A 96 -1.19 -5.02 10.28
N VAL A 97 -1.72 -5.33 11.46
CA VAL A 97 -2.95 -4.72 11.98
C VAL A 97 -2.78 -3.21 12.20
N LEU A 98 -1.68 -2.78 12.83
CA LEU A 98 -1.39 -1.37 13.06
C LEU A 98 -1.22 -0.62 11.73
N GLY A 99 -0.49 -1.21 10.78
CA GLY A 99 -0.33 -0.67 9.43
C GLY A 99 -1.66 -0.53 8.69
N MET A 100 -2.51 -1.55 8.77
CA MET A 100 -3.82 -1.56 8.12
C MET A 100 -4.77 -0.53 8.73
N LEU A 101 -4.81 -0.41 10.06
CA LEU A 101 -5.58 0.62 10.76
C LEU A 101 -5.13 2.03 10.37
N TYR A 102 -3.81 2.25 10.29
CA TYR A 102 -3.25 3.52 9.83
C TYR A 102 -3.69 3.86 8.40
N ILE A 103 -3.59 2.89 7.48
CA ILE A 103 -3.98 3.08 6.07
C ILE A 103 -5.48 3.35 5.99
N LEU A 104 -6.33 2.51 6.58
CA LEU A 104 -7.80 2.63 6.50
C LEU A 104 -8.32 3.97 7.02
N ARG A 105 -7.74 4.48 8.11
CA ARG A 105 -8.09 5.81 8.66
C ARG A 105 -7.80 6.95 7.69
N ARG A 106 -6.82 6.80 6.80
CA ARG A 106 -6.42 7.81 5.82
C ARG A 106 -6.99 7.56 4.42
N LEU A 107 -7.39 6.33 4.10
CA LEU A 107 -7.73 5.88 2.75
C LEU A 107 -9.03 6.49 2.22
N GLN A 108 -10.12 6.42 2.99
CA GLN A 108 -11.45 6.86 2.53
C GLN A 108 -11.55 8.37 2.20
N PRO A 109 -11.08 9.30 3.06
CA PRO A 109 -11.17 10.73 2.74
C PRO A 109 -10.31 11.11 1.53
N ARG A 110 -9.13 10.49 1.38
CA ARG A 110 -8.18 10.81 0.30
C ARG A 110 -8.59 10.25 -1.05
N ILE A 111 -9.11 9.02 -1.12
CA ILE A 111 -9.64 8.47 -2.38
C ILE A 111 -10.82 9.29 -2.87
N ARG A 112 -11.73 9.72 -1.98
CA ARG A 112 -12.85 10.59 -2.36
C ARG A 112 -12.38 11.96 -2.88
N ALA A 113 -11.36 12.54 -2.25
CA ALA A 113 -10.78 13.80 -2.69
C ALA A 113 -10.15 13.69 -4.10
N VAL A 114 -9.45 12.59 -4.40
CA VAL A 114 -8.83 12.37 -5.72
C VAL A 114 -9.88 12.05 -6.79
N ALA A 115 -10.86 11.20 -6.48
CA ALA A 115 -11.90 10.79 -7.44
C ALA A 115 -12.86 11.93 -7.82
N ALA A 116 -13.07 12.89 -6.92
CA ALA A 116 -13.95 14.05 -7.14
C ALA A 116 -13.30 15.18 -7.96
N LEU A 117 -11.98 15.13 -8.19
CA LEU A 117 -11.28 16.16 -8.95
C LEU A 117 -11.25 15.81 -10.45
N ASP A 118 -11.57 16.81 -11.27
CA ASP A 118 -11.32 16.73 -12.71
C ASP A 118 -9.84 17.01 -12.99
N SER A 119 -9.24 16.21 -13.87
CA SER A 119 -7.86 16.33 -14.34
C SER A 119 -7.60 17.70 -14.98
N ALA A 120 -8.66 18.35 -15.50
CA ALA A 120 -8.61 19.68 -16.08
C ALA A 120 -8.65 20.83 -15.05
N GLY A 121 -9.11 20.53 -13.82
CA GLY A 121 -9.40 21.51 -12.78
C GLY A 121 -8.18 22.16 -12.11
N ASP A 122 -8.40 22.69 -10.91
CA ASP A 122 -7.40 23.42 -10.13
C ASP A 122 -6.10 22.62 -9.96
N ALA A 123 -5.02 23.13 -10.55
CA ALA A 123 -3.71 22.51 -10.55
C ALA A 123 -3.16 22.29 -9.14
N THR A 124 -3.41 23.21 -8.21
CA THR A 124 -2.92 23.13 -6.83
C THR A 124 -3.62 21.99 -6.10
N ARG A 125 -4.94 21.88 -6.24
CA ARG A 125 -5.71 20.77 -5.64
C ARG A 125 -5.32 19.42 -6.23
N LEU A 126 -5.09 19.36 -7.55
CA LEU A 126 -4.64 18.14 -8.22
C LEU A 126 -3.28 17.67 -7.67
N ARG A 127 -2.34 18.60 -7.47
CA ARG A 127 -1.01 18.31 -6.92
C ARG A 127 -1.09 17.75 -5.51
N ILE A 128 -1.85 18.41 -4.63
CA ILE A 128 -2.08 17.96 -3.25
C ILE A 128 -2.69 16.56 -3.25
N ALA A 129 -3.80 16.37 -3.99
CA ALA A 129 -4.51 15.09 -4.00
C ALA A 129 -3.63 13.95 -4.54
N THR A 130 -2.87 14.20 -5.62
CA THR A 130 -1.98 13.19 -6.20
C THR A 130 -0.80 12.88 -5.27
N GLY A 131 -0.23 13.89 -4.59
CA GLY A 131 0.80 13.70 -3.58
C GLY A 131 0.29 12.91 -2.37
N GLU A 132 -0.92 13.21 -1.88
CA GLU A 132 -1.53 12.48 -0.77
C GLU A 132 -1.85 11.01 -1.10
N LEU A 133 -2.23 10.73 -2.34
CA LEU A 133 -2.45 9.37 -2.84
C LEU A 133 -1.13 8.60 -2.93
N ALA A 134 -0.09 9.21 -3.51
CA ALA A 134 1.24 8.61 -3.56
C ALA A 134 1.80 8.35 -2.14
N ALA A 135 1.52 9.22 -1.17
CA ALA A 135 1.90 9.02 0.22
C ALA A 135 1.20 7.78 0.82
N LEU A 136 -0.07 7.56 0.48
CA LEU A 136 -0.82 6.38 0.89
C LEU A 136 -0.25 5.10 0.25
N HIS A 137 0.10 5.13 -1.04
CA HIS A 137 0.71 3.98 -1.70
C HIS A 137 2.08 3.63 -1.10
N ARG A 138 2.91 4.64 -0.77
CA ARG A 138 4.16 4.42 -0.04
C ARG A 138 3.96 3.84 1.36
N ALA A 139 2.92 4.29 2.09
CA ALA A 139 2.57 3.69 3.37
C ALA A 139 2.13 2.22 3.20
N GLY A 140 1.34 1.92 2.16
CA GLY A 140 0.97 0.55 1.78
C GLY A 140 2.20 -0.32 1.48
N LEU A 141 3.15 0.21 0.69
CA LEU A 141 4.42 -0.46 0.41
C LEU A 141 5.21 -0.76 1.69
N ALA A 142 5.35 0.23 2.57
CA ALA A 142 6.09 0.08 3.82
C ALA A 142 5.48 -1.03 4.69
N VAL A 143 4.16 -1.04 4.86
CA VAL A 143 3.47 -2.09 5.63
C VAL A 143 3.67 -3.46 4.99
N ALA A 144 3.43 -3.59 3.68
CA ALA A 144 3.59 -4.86 2.97
C ALA A 144 5.05 -5.38 3.04
N ALA A 145 6.03 -4.50 2.85
CA ALA A 145 7.44 -4.85 2.92
C ALA A 145 7.88 -5.23 4.34
N SER A 146 7.42 -4.54 5.38
CA SER A 146 7.71 -4.89 6.77
C SER A 146 7.14 -6.26 7.15
N VAL A 147 5.88 -6.53 6.76
CA VAL A 147 5.25 -7.84 7.00
C VAL A 147 5.99 -8.92 6.22
N LEU A 148 6.34 -8.67 4.95
CA LEU A 148 7.10 -9.61 4.13
C LEU A 148 8.47 -9.92 4.72
N ALA A 149 9.20 -8.92 5.23
CA ALA A 149 10.50 -9.13 5.87
C ALA A 149 10.40 -10.05 7.09
N LEU A 150 9.37 -9.84 7.93
CA LEU A 150 9.12 -10.71 9.08
C LEU A 150 8.71 -12.13 8.66
N GLN A 151 7.90 -12.25 7.60
CA GLN A 151 7.52 -13.54 7.02
C GLN A 151 8.73 -14.30 6.47
N ILE A 152 9.64 -13.63 5.76
CA ILE A 152 10.89 -14.24 5.27
C ILE A 152 11.75 -14.71 6.45
N ALA A 153 11.89 -13.89 7.50
CA ALA A 153 12.61 -14.28 8.71
C ALA A 153 12.00 -15.53 9.35
N LEU A 154 10.67 -15.62 9.40
CA LEU A 154 9.98 -16.78 9.92
C LEU A 154 10.17 -18.02 9.04
N VAL A 155 10.06 -17.90 7.71
CA VAL A 155 10.34 -19.00 6.78
C VAL A 155 11.76 -19.54 6.95
N ALA A 156 12.74 -18.68 7.24
CA ALA A 156 14.12 -19.10 7.50
C ALA A 156 14.29 -19.89 8.81
N THR A 157 13.28 -19.91 9.68
CA THR A 157 13.31 -20.61 10.98
C THR A 157 12.45 -21.88 11.03
N ILE A 158 11.73 -22.20 9.95
CA ILE A 158 10.86 -23.38 9.81
C ILE A 158 11.59 -24.46 9.01
#